data_AF-A0A7J0GDU6-F1
#
_entry.id   AF-A0A7J0GDU6-F1
#
_cell.length_a   1.000
_cell.length_b   1.000
_cell.length_c   1.000
_cell.angle_alpha   90.00
_cell.angle_beta   90.00
_cell.angle_gamma   90.00
#
_symmetry.space_group_name_H-M   'P 1'
#
loop_
_entity.id
_entity.type
_entity.pdbx_description
1 polymer ?
#
loop_
_entity_poly.entity_id
_entity_poly.type
_entity_poly.pdbx_seq_one_letter_code
_entity_poly.pdbx_strand_id
1 'polypeptide(L)'
;MALLDAEMAGFWAKLPLIRKLLLSHPEVEFLWWMDSDAMFTDMAFEVPWERYRDHNFVMHGWNEMVYDQKNWIGLNTGSFLLRNCQWSLDILDAWAPMGPKGKIREEAGKILTRELKDRPVFEADDQSAMVYLLATQRDKWGEKVYLENAYYLHGYWGILVDRYEEMMENYHPGLGDHRCLKQMDRAFNFGDNQILQIYGFTHKTLASRRVKRMRNETSNPLEVKDELGLLHPAFKAVKVSSS
;
A
#
# COMPACT_ATOMS: atom_id res chain seq x y z
N MET A 1 4.28 0.88 -19.30
CA MET A 1 4.83 1.74 -18.22
C MET A 1 5.96 2.57 -18.80
N ALA A 2 5.93 3.89 -18.64
CA ALA A 2 7.03 4.75 -19.10
C ALA A 2 8.21 4.65 -18.10
N LEU A 3 9.43 4.50 -18.61
CA LEU A 3 10.66 4.55 -17.81
C LEU A 3 11.24 5.96 -17.93
N LEU A 4 11.06 6.78 -16.89
CA LEU A 4 11.47 8.19 -16.88
C LEU A 4 12.99 8.37 -16.74
N ASP A 5 13.66 7.39 -16.14
CA ASP A 5 15.10 7.37 -15.93
C ASP A 5 15.60 5.93 -16.13
N ALA A 6 16.54 5.74 -17.06
CA ALA A 6 17.06 4.43 -17.41
C ALA A 6 17.91 3.79 -16.30
N GLU A 7 18.45 4.59 -15.38
CA GLU A 7 19.27 4.15 -14.24
C GLU A 7 18.41 3.65 -13.09
N MET A 8 17.20 4.21 -12.94
CA MET A 8 16.24 3.87 -11.88
C MET A 8 15.25 2.80 -12.34
N ALA A 9 15.75 1.68 -12.88
CA ALA A 9 14.91 0.58 -13.37
C ALA A 9 14.36 -0.30 -12.23
N GLY A 10 13.25 -1.01 -12.51
CA GLY A 10 12.60 -1.91 -11.55
C GLY A 10 11.82 -1.15 -10.47
N PHE A 11 11.87 -1.62 -9.23
CA PHE A 11 11.15 -1.00 -8.11
C PHE A 11 11.62 0.45 -7.82
N TRP A 12 12.85 0.79 -8.20
CA TRP A 12 13.40 2.15 -8.10
C TRP A 12 12.73 3.19 -9.01
N ALA A 13 11.99 2.75 -10.04
CA ALA A 13 11.36 3.65 -11.01
C ALA A 13 10.28 4.55 -10.38
N LYS A 14 9.78 4.17 -9.19
CA LYS A 14 8.82 4.97 -8.44
C LYS A 14 9.39 6.31 -7.97
N LEU A 15 10.69 6.40 -7.64
CA LEU A 15 11.29 7.64 -7.12
C LEU A 15 11.23 8.82 -8.11
N PRO A 16 11.74 8.69 -9.37
CA PRO A 16 11.63 9.76 -10.35
C PRO A 16 10.18 10.13 -10.68
N LEU A 17 9.28 9.14 -10.72
CA LEU A 17 7.85 9.33 -10.99
C LEU A 17 7.19 10.14 -9.87
N ILE A 18 7.39 9.76 -8.61
CA ILE A 18 6.87 10.46 -7.44
C ILE A 18 7.36 11.92 -7.45
N ARG A 19 8.67 12.14 -7.59
CA ARG A 19 9.24 13.49 -7.64
C ARG A 19 8.59 14.33 -8.74
N LYS A 20 8.40 13.76 -9.93
CA LYS A 20 7.76 14.45 -11.06
C LYS A 20 6.31 14.82 -10.74
N LEU A 21 5.54 13.90 -10.15
CA LEU A 21 4.15 14.13 -9.78
C LEU A 21 4.00 15.20 -8.71
N LEU A 22 4.79 15.13 -7.63
CA LEU A 22 4.79 16.14 -6.56
C LEU A 22 5.03 17.56 -7.10
N LEU A 23 6.02 17.72 -7.99
CA LEU A 23 6.36 19.00 -8.59
C LEU A 23 5.34 19.50 -9.63
N SER A 24 4.62 18.57 -10.27
CA SER A 24 3.68 18.91 -11.36
C SER A 24 2.25 19.12 -10.84
N HIS A 25 1.96 18.66 -9.63
CA HIS A 25 0.65 18.73 -8.98
C HIS A 25 0.74 19.37 -7.59
N PRO A 26 1.01 20.68 -7.49
CA PRO A 26 1.12 21.39 -6.20
C PRO A 26 -0.20 21.40 -5.41
N GLU A 27 -1.33 21.12 -6.04
CA GLU A 27 -2.64 20.98 -5.40
C GLU A 27 -2.81 19.68 -4.59
N VAL A 28 -1.96 18.68 -4.85
CA VAL A 28 -2.01 17.39 -4.16
C VAL A 28 -1.27 17.48 -2.84
N GLU A 29 -1.98 17.30 -1.71
CA GLU A 29 -1.38 17.31 -0.37
C GLU A 29 -0.63 16.01 -0.06
N PHE A 30 -1.20 14.86 -0.42
CA PHE A 30 -0.61 13.53 -0.23
C PHE A 30 -0.61 12.76 -1.53
N LEU A 31 0.55 12.24 -1.90
CA LEU A 31 0.69 11.20 -2.92
C LEU A 31 0.66 9.84 -2.24
N TRP A 32 -0.29 8.98 -2.64
CA TRP A 32 -0.33 7.59 -2.20
C TRP A 32 0.29 6.69 -3.27
N TRP A 33 1.47 6.16 -2.99
CA TRP A 33 2.07 5.11 -3.83
C TRP A 33 1.51 3.75 -3.40
N MET A 34 1.10 2.93 -4.37
CA MET A 34 0.62 1.58 -4.16
C MET A 34 1.16 0.67 -5.27
N ASP A 35 1.86 -0.40 -4.91
CA ASP A 35 2.40 -1.38 -5.85
C ASP A 35 1.26 -2.12 -6.56
N SER A 36 1.54 -2.61 -7.77
CA SER A 36 0.54 -3.27 -8.61
C SER A 36 0.05 -4.62 -8.07
N ASP A 37 0.80 -5.23 -7.17
CA ASP A 37 0.44 -6.47 -6.47
C ASP A 37 -0.21 -6.23 -5.09
N ALA A 38 -0.34 -4.97 -4.67
CA ALA A 38 -1.17 -4.60 -3.54
C ALA A 38 -2.63 -4.42 -3.98
N MET A 39 -3.58 -4.86 -3.13
CA MET A 39 -5.01 -4.80 -3.43
C MET A 39 -5.80 -4.26 -2.24
N PHE A 40 -6.79 -3.41 -2.51
CA PHE A 40 -7.78 -3.04 -1.51
C PHE A 40 -8.72 -4.22 -1.24
N THR A 41 -8.82 -4.60 0.03
CA THR A 41 -9.73 -5.64 0.51
C THR A 41 -10.76 -5.12 1.49
N ASP A 42 -10.66 -3.86 1.91
CA ASP A 42 -11.69 -3.14 2.66
C ASP A 42 -12.04 -1.87 1.87
N MET A 43 -13.24 -1.85 1.28
CA MET A 43 -13.73 -0.76 0.43
C MET A 43 -14.43 0.34 1.23
N ALA A 44 -14.69 0.11 2.53
CA ALA A 44 -15.35 1.05 3.42
C ALA A 44 -14.36 1.82 4.30
N PHE A 45 -13.15 1.28 4.51
CA PHE A 45 -12.12 1.94 5.29
C PHE A 45 -11.70 3.28 4.68
N GLU A 46 -11.69 4.32 5.51
CA GLU A 46 -11.10 5.61 5.19
C GLU A 46 -9.82 5.81 6.02
N VAL A 47 -8.76 6.27 5.35
CA VAL A 47 -7.48 6.60 6.00
C VAL A 47 -7.71 7.69 7.06
N PRO A 48 -7.20 7.54 8.30
CA PRO A 48 -7.41 8.52 9.36
C PRO A 48 -6.52 9.76 9.18
N TRP A 49 -6.81 10.59 8.18
CA TRP A 49 -5.97 11.72 7.74
C TRP A 49 -5.49 12.64 8.87
N GLU A 50 -6.36 12.90 9.84
CA GLU A 50 -6.08 13.73 11.00
C GLU A 50 -4.92 13.20 11.85
N ARG A 51 -4.77 11.88 11.95
CA ARG A 51 -3.64 11.22 12.65
C ARG A 51 -2.29 11.61 12.06
N TYR A 52 -2.25 11.91 10.76
CA TYR A 52 -1.02 12.18 10.02
C TYR A 52 -0.76 13.66 9.80
N ARG A 53 -1.56 14.55 10.42
CA ARG A 53 -1.46 16.01 10.25
C ARG A 53 -0.03 16.54 10.35
N ASP A 54 0.75 16.06 11.32
CA ASP A 54 2.11 16.55 11.61
C ASP A 54 3.24 15.72 10.97
N HIS A 55 2.88 14.70 10.18
CA HIS A 55 3.81 13.78 9.52
C HIS A 55 3.83 13.98 8.00
N ASN A 56 4.97 13.67 7.38
CA ASN A 56 5.15 13.82 5.94
C ASN A 56 5.25 12.48 5.21
N PHE A 57 5.59 11.41 5.92
CA PHE A 57 5.76 10.09 5.33
C PHE A 57 5.13 9.02 6.22
N VAL A 58 4.12 8.33 5.70
CA VAL A 58 3.41 7.27 6.43
C VAL A 58 3.65 5.95 5.71
N MET A 59 4.21 4.98 6.41
CA MET A 59 4.45 3.62 5.91
C MET A 59 3.94 2.63 6.93
N HIS A 60 3.50 1.46 6.48
CA HIS A 60 3.25 0.37 7.42
C HIS A 60 4.58 -0.12 8.00
N GLY A 61 4.67 -0.28 9.33
CA GLY A 61 5.87 -0.77 9.99
C GLY A 61 5.87 -0.61 11.50
N TRP A 62 6.99 -0.97 12.13
CA TRP A 62 7.18 -0.89 13.58
C TRP A 62 8.47 -0.16 13.93
N ASN A 63 8.37 0.81 14.84
CA ASN A 63 9.53 1.58 15.32
C ASN A 63 10.68 0.68 15.79
N GLU A 64 10.38 -0.32 16.63
CA GLU A 64 11.39 -1.24 17.15
C GLU A 64 12.07 -2.03 16.02
N MET A 65 11.31 -2.50 15.03
CA MET A 65 11.88 -3.26 13.91
C MET A 65 12.78 -2.41 13.02
N VAL A 66 12.44 -1.15 12.80
CA VAL A 66 13.22 -0.24 11.93
C VAL A 66 14.42 0.34 12.68
N TYR A 67 14.19 1.00 13.82
CA TYR A 67 15.22 1.80 14.48
C TYR A 67 16.14 0.98 15.40
N ASP A 68 15.60 -0.05 16.06
CA ASP A 68 16.36 -0.81 17.05
C ASP A 68 16.94 -2.07 16.40
N GLN A 69 16.09 -2.88 15.76
CA GLN A 69 16.50 -4.15 15.16
C GLN A 69 17.13 -4.02 13.77
N LYS A 70 16.89 -2.90 13.07
CA LYS A 70 17.29 -2.68 11.66
C LYS A 70 16.86 -3.83 10.73
N ASN A 71 15.64 -4.33 10.92
CA ASN A 71 15.10 -5.43 10.12
C ASN A 71 14.63 -4.90 8.76
N TRP A 72 15.06 -5.54 7.67
CA TRP A 72 14.75 -5.10 6.30
C TRP A 72 13.25 -5.15 5.95
N ILE A 73 12.45 -5.90 6.72
CA ILE A 73 10.98 -5.93 6.65
C ILE A 73 10.30 -5.19 7.80
N GLY A 74 11.04 -4.33 8.52
CA GLY A 74 10.49 -3.52 9.62
C GLY A 74 9.50 -2.45 9.16
N LEU A 75 9.53 -2.12 7.88
CA LEU A 75 8.54 -1.29 7.18
C LEU A 75 8.30 -1.82 5.76
N ASN A 76 7.28 -1.30 5.08
CA ASN A 76 7.01 -1.60 3.67
C ASN A 76 6.89 -0.33 2.81
N THR A 77 7.46 -0.39 1.60
CA THR A 77 7.44 0.72 0.60
C THR A 77 6.57 0.41 -0.62
N GLY A 78 5.69 -0.58 -0.51
CA GLY A 78 4.69 -0.95 -1.51
C GLY A 78 3.32 -0.33 -1.30
N SER A 79 3.05 0.28 -0.14
CA SER A 79 1.89 1.14 0.09
C SER A 79 2.24 2.21 1.13
N PHE A 80 2.29 3.47 0.71
CA PHE A 80 2.68 4.58 1.58
C PHE A 80 2.09 5.93 1.16
N LEU A 81 1.99 6.84 2.12
CA LEU A 81 1.59 8.23 1.89
C LEU A 81 2.82 9.13 2.00
N LEU A 82 3.01 10.00 1.02
CA LEU A 82 4.08 11.01 1.02
C LEU A 82 3.48 12.39 0.78
N ARG A 83 3.65 13.30 1.73
CA ARG A 83 3.15 14.67 1.67
C ARG A 83 3.88 15.45 0.58
N ASN A 84 3.20 16.31 -0.15
CA ASN A 84 3.82 17.20 -1.10
C ASN A 84 4.43 18.41 -0.39
N CYS A 85 5.72 18.32 -0.05
CA CYS A 85 6.45 19.38 0.63
C CYS A 85 7.95 19.28 0.36
N GLN A 86 8.70 20.32 0.74
CA GLN A 86 10.15 20.36 0.57
C GLN A 86 10.85 19.18 1.24
N TRP A 87 10.43 18.82 2.47
CA TRP A 87 10.99 17.69 3.20
C TRP A 87 10.91 16.38 2.39
N SER A 88 9.83 16.19 1.62
CA SER A 88 9.65 15.00 0.79
C SER A 88 10.55 15.00 -0.44
N LEU A 89 10.86 16.16 -1.01
CA LEU A 89 11.87 16.26 -2.06
C LEU A 89 13.27 15.90 -1.51
N ASP A 90 13.58 16.41 -0.32
CA ASP A 90 14.88 16.16 0.33
C ASP A 90 15.07 14.68 0.68
N ILE A 91 14.02 13.99 1.16
CA ILE A 91 14.14 12.56 1.47
C ILE A 91 14.21 11.70 0.20
N LEU A 92 13.56 12.10 -0.90
CA LEU A 92 13.71 11.42 -2.19
C LEU A 92 15.16 11.49 -2.69
N ASP A 93 15.81 12.65 -2.55
CA ASP A 93 17.23 12.82 -2.88
C ASP A 93 18.14 11.99 -1.97
N ALA A 94 17.78 11.82 -0.69
CA ALA A 94 18.51 10.97 0.25
C ALA A 94 18.28 9.46 0.03
N TRP A 95 17.15 9.09 -0.57
CA TRP A 95 16.76 7.70 -0.80
C TRP A 95 17.32 7.14 -2.13
N ALA A 96 17.38 7.98 -3.17
CA ALA A 96 17.85 7.62 -4.50
C ALA A 96 19.29 7.06 -4.64
N PRO A 97 20.30 7.37 -3.79
CA PRO A 97 21.71 7.05 -4.09
C PRO A 97 22.03 5.56 -4.26
N MET A 98 21.24 4.66 -3.67
CA MET A 98 21.43 3.21 -3.81
C MET A 98 20.71 2.62 -5.03
N GLY A 99 19.97 3.45 -5.78
CA GLY A 99 19.09 3.05 -6.87
C GLY A 99 19.72 2.86 -8.26
N PRO A 100 20.76 3.60 -8.70
CA PRO A 100 21.32 3.43 -10.05
C PRO A 100 21.81 2.01 -10.32
N LYS A 101 21.27 1.38 -11.37
CA LYS A 101 21.54 -0.03 -11.72
C LYS A 101 23.03 -0.33 -11.99
N GLY A 102 23.38 -1.62 -11.95
CA GLY A 102 24.76 -2.08 -12.13
C GLY A 102 25.56 -1.91 -10.84
N LYS A 103 26.84 -1.52 -10.97
CA LYS A 103 27.80 -1.53 -9.86
C LYS A 103 27.32 -0.78 -8.61
N ILE A 104 26.64 0.36 -8.76
CA ILE A 104 26.16 1.15 -7.61
C ILE A 104 25.15 0.34 -6.78
N ARG A 105 24.09 -0.16 -7.43
CA ARG A 105 23.05 -0.96 -6.78
C ARG A 105 23.56 -2.30 -6.24
N GLU A 106 24.49 -2.95 -6.96
CA GLU A 106 25.12 -4.21 -6.51
C GLU A 106 25.96 -4.01 -5.24
N GLU A 107 26.82 -2.98 -5.21
CA GLU A 107 27.64 -2.70 -4.02
C GLU A 107 26.78 -2.20 -2.84
N ALA A 108 25.76 -1.38 -3.12
CA ALA A 108 24.79 -0.98 -2.10
C ALA A 108 24.04 -2.19 -1.52
N GLY A 109 23.70 -3.18 -2.34
CA GLY A 109 23.07 -4.43 -1.89
C GLY A 109 23.92 -5.20 -0.88
N LYS A 110 25.25 -5.21 -1.07
CA LYS A 110 26.19 -5.82 -0.11
C LYS A 110 26.21 -5.06 1.22
N ILE A 111 26.18 -3.73 1.17
CA ILE A 111 26.08 -2.89 2.38
C ILE A 111 24.78 -3.21 3.10
N LEU A 112 23.64 -3.14 2.42
CA LEU A 112 22.33 -3.41 3.02
C LEU A 112 22.23 -4.80 3.64
N THR A 113 22.79 -5.83 2.97
CA THR A 113 22.79 -7.20 3.50
C THR A 113 23.64 -7.35 4.76
N ARG A 114 24.72 -6.56 4.88
CA ARG A 114 25.58 -6.56 6.07
C ARG A 114 24.94 -5.82 7.25
N GLU A 115 24.29 -4.70 6.96
CA GLU A 115 23.80 -3.77 7.99
C GLU A 115 22.37 -4.06 8.45
N LEU A 116 21.55 -4.71 7.61
CA LEU A 116 20.15 -4.99 7.92
C LEU A 116 19.94 -6.45 8.33
N LYS A 117 19.23 -6.62 9.43
CA LYS A 117 18.86 -7.92 9.98
C LYS A 117 17.95 -8.68 9.00
N ASP A 118 18.21 -9.98 8.86
CA ASP A 118 17.45 -10.96 8.09
C ASP A 118 17.31 -10.69 6.58
N ARG A 119 18.06 -9.72 6.03
CA ARG A 119 18.06 -9.43 4.59
C ARG A 119 18.83 -10.51 3.82
N PRO A 120 18.25 -11.14 2.78
CA PRO A 120 18.99 -12.05 1.92
C PRO A 120 19.96 -11.31 0.98
N VAL A 121 20.88 -12.05 0.34
CA VAL A 121 21.87 -11.48 -0.58
C VAL A 121 21.25 -11.24 -1.95
N PHE A 122 21.05 -9.96 -2.30
CA PHE A 122 20.67 -9.48 -3.63
C PHE A 122 20.98 -7.97 -3.76
N GLU A 123 20.83 -7.43 -4.97
CA GLU A 123 20.98 -5.99 -5.27
C GLU A 123 20.17 -5.10 -4.32
N ALA A 124 20.56 -3.83 -4.16
CA ALA A 124 19.78 -2.88 -3.37
C ALA A 124 18.35 -2.70 -3.90
N ASP A 125 17.40 -2.71 -2.98
CA ASP A 125 15.98 -2.40 -3.19
C ASP A 125 15.58 -1.14 -2.41
N ASP A 126 14.49 -0.50 -2.85
CA ASP A 126 14.01 0.74 -2.27
C ASP A 126 13.59 0.56 -0.80
N GLN A 127 12.96 -0.57 -0.42
CA GLN A 127 12.53 -0.84 0.95
C GLN A 127 13.71 -0.91 1.93
N SER A 128 14.72 -1.71 1.60
CA SER A 128 15.93 -1.86 2.41
C SER A 128 16.69 -0.54 2.50
N ALA A 129 16.81 0.21 1.41
CA ALA A 129 17.44 1.53 1.44
C ALA A 129 16.69 2.51 2.35
N MET A 130 15.36 2.45 2.41
CA MET A 130 14.56 3.26 3.34
C MET A 130 14.80 2.85 4.80
N VAL A 131 14.79 1.55 5.12
CA VAL A 131 15.12 1.06 6.46
C VAL A 131 16.50 1.57 6.89
N TYR A 132 17.50 1.41 6.02
CA TYR A 132 18.87 1.85 6.29
C TYR A 132 18.96 3.37 6.50
N LEU A 133 18.30 4.16 5.65
CA LEU A 133 18.25 5.63 5.79
C LEU A 133 17.65 6.04 7.14
N LEU A 134 16.50 5.48 7.50
CA LEU A 134 15.82 5.83 8.75
C LEU A 134 16.58 5.35 9.98
N ALA A 135 17.16 4.15 9.94
CA ALA A 135 17.94 3.61 11.06
C ALA A 135 19.24 4.38 11.30
N THR A 136 19.88 4.89 10.23
CA THR A 136 21.18 5.60 10.33
C THR A 136 21.05 7.11 10.48
N GLN A 137 19.90 7.69 10.11
CA GLN A 137 19.65 9.14 10.16
C GLN A 137 18.33 9.47 10.87
N ARG A 138 18.02 8.75 11.96
CA ARG A 138 16.77 8.90 12.73
C ARG A 138 16.53 10.35 13.17
N ASP A 139 17.57 11.02 13.68
CA ASP A 139 17.46 12.39 14.18
C ASP A 139 17.08 13.40 13.08
N LYS A 140 17.39 13.09 11.81
CA LYS A 140 17.08 13.95 10.67
C LYS A 140 15.68 13.69 10.09
N TRP A 141 15.26 12.43 10.02
CA TRP A 141 14.05 12.04 9.28
C TRP A 141 12.91 11.54 10.17
N GLY A 142 13.24 10.89 11.29
CA GLY A 142 12.31 10.08 12.07
C GLY A 142 11.13 10.86 12.63
N GLU A 143 11.31 12.14 12.98
CA GLU A 143 10.23 12.98 13.51
C GLU A 143 9.05 13.15 12.52
N LYS A 144 9.33 13.12 11.21
CA LYS A 144 8.31 13.31 10.16
C LYS A 144 7.84 12.00 9.54
N VAL A 145 8.33 10.86 10.01
CA VAL A 145 7.93 9.52 9.58
C VAL A 145 6.97 8.92 10.59
N TYR A 146 5.81 8.46 10.13
CA TYR A 146 4.88 7.67 10.92
C TYR A 146 4.91 6.21 10.46
N LEU A 147 5.33 5.31 11.35
CA LEU A 147 5.28 3.87 11.12
C LEU A 147 3.95 3.32 11.65
N GLU A 148 2.99 3.11 10.75
CA GLU A 148 1.62 2.67 11.04
C GLU A 148 1.53 1.15 11.22
N ASN A 149 0.83 0.72 12.26
CA ASN A 149 0.62 -0.69 12.58
C ASN A 149 -0.74 -0.97 13.25
N ALA A 150 -1.61 0.04 13.37
CA ALA A 150 -2.97 -0.11 13.89
C ALA A 150 -3.94 -0.65 12.83
N TYR A 151 -3.60 -0.55 11.55
CA TYR A 151 -4.30 -1.16 10.43
C TYR A 151 -3.31 -1.53 9.32
N TYR A 152 -3.75 -2.40 8.39
CA TYR A 152 -2.91 -2.86 7.29
C TYR A 152 -2.90 -1.85 6.14
N LEU A 153 -2.13 -0.75 6.28
CA LEU A 153 -1.77 0.09 5.13
C LEU A 153 -1.01 -0.71 4.07
N HIS A 154 -0.19 -1.66 4.53
CA HIS A 154 0.31 -2.82 3.78
C HIS A 154 0.02 -4.07 4.60
N GLY A 155 -0.45 -5.14 3.96
CA GLY A 155 -0.75 -6.41 4.60
C GLY A 155 -0.03 -7.57 3.93
N TYR A 156 0.81 -8.29 4.68
CA TYR A 156 1.50 -9.46 4.14
C TYR A 156 0.48 -10.55 3.80
N TRP A 157 0.35 -10.88 2.50
CA TRP A 157 -0.69 -11.79 2.01
C TRP A 157 -0.64 -13.16 2.69
N GLY A 158 0.56 -13.68 3.01
CA GLY A 158 0.74 -15.02 3.58
C GLY A 158 0.07 -15.23 4.95
N ILE A 159 -0.26 -14.15 5.68
CA ILE A 159 -0.98 -14.21 6.96
C ILE A 159 -2.45 -13.77 6.85
N LEU A 160 -2.84 -13.12 5.75
CA LEU A 160 -4.18 -12.55 5.59
C LEU A 160 -5.11 -13.44 4.78
N VAL A 161 -4.63 -14.01 3.67
CA VAL A 161 -5.51 -14.64 2.68
C VAL A 161 -6.13 -15.96 3.15
N ASP A 162 -5.45 -16.65 4.07
CA ASP A 162 -5.97 -17.87 4.71
C ASP A 162 -7.02 -17.54 5.79
N ARG A 163 -7.10 -16.28 6.23
CA ARG A 163 -8.08 -15.76 7.17
C ARG A 163 -9.30 -15.15 6.50
N TYR A 164 -9.34 -15.04 5.17
CA TYR A 164 -10.52 -14.48 4.49
C TYR A 164 -11.77 -15.32 4.74
N GLU A 165 -11.67 -16.65 4.74
CA GLU A 165 -12.80 -17.49 5.15
C GLU A 165 -13.11 -17.36 6.63
N GLU A 166 -12.14 -17.17 7.52
CA GLU A 166 -12.40 -16.92 8.95
C GLU A 166 -13.11 -15.57 9.15
N MET A 167 -12.67 -14.53 8.44
CA MET A 167 -13.35 -13.23 8.30
C MET A 167 -14.72 -13.36 7.62
N MET A 168 -15.05 -14.52 7.04
CA MET A 168 -16.32 -14.87 6.41
C MET A 168 -17.00 -16.15 7.01
N GLU A 169 -16.55 -16.69 8.17
CA GLU A 169 -17.04 -17.92 8.87
C GLU A 169 -16.46 -19.37 8.61
N ASN A 170 -15.13 -19.59 8.44
CA ASN A 170 -14.32 -20.86 8.62
C ASN A 170 -13.81 -21.68 7.39
N TYR A 171 -12.61 -22.33 7.57
CA TYR A 171 -11.87 -23.41 6.81
C TYR A 171 -11.09 -23.02 5.52
N HIS A 172 -10.02 -23.71 5.00
CA HIS A 172 -8.71 -24.27 5.42
C HIS A 172 -7.84 -24.46 4.11
N PRO A 173 -6.48 -24.51 4.16
CA PRO A 173 -5.57 -24.14 3.04
C PRO A 173 -4.95 -25.28 2.20
N GLY A 174 -4.29 -24.93 1.08
CA GLY A 174 -3.48 -25.82 0.22
C GLY A 174 -2.26 -25.11 -0.45
N LEU A 175 -1.16 -25.86 -0.67
CA LEU A 175 0.20 -25.36 -1.02
C LEU A 175 0.53 -25.41 -2.54
N GLY A 176 1.32 -24.44 -3.05
CA GLY A 176 1.97 -24.46 -4.37
C GLY A 176 2.02 -23.09 -5.08
N ASP A 177 2.76 -22.93 -6.18
CA ASP A 177 2.90 -21.69 -6.99
C ASP A 177 1.55 -21.19 -7.58
N HIS A 178 0.59 -22.11 -7.72
CA HIS A 178 -0.82 -21.79 -7.98
C HIS A 178 -1.50 -21.04 -6.81
N ARG A 179 -0.91 -20.99 -5.61
CA ARG A 179 -1.44 -20.28 -4.43
C ARG A 179 -1.43 -18.79 -4.66
N CYS A 180 -0.37 -18.20 -5.21
CA CYS A 180 -0.31 -16.74 -5.42
C CYS A 180 -1.47 -16.27 -6.31
N LEU A 181 -1.62 -16.84 -7.52
CA LEU A 181 -2.70 -16.47 -8.43
C LEU A 181 -4.09 -16.76 -7.85
N LYS A 182 -4.29 -17.92 -7.20
CA LYS A 182 -5.58 -18.26 -6.56
C LYS A 182 -5.92 -17.31 -5.41
N GLN A 183 -4.93 -16.90 -4.63
CA GLN A 183 -5.13 -15.99 -3.51
C GLN A 183 -5.32 -14.55 -3.98
N MET A 184 -4.71 -14.15 -5.10
CA MET A 184 -5.05 -12.90 -5.79
C MET A 184 -6.49 -12.91 -6.30
N ASP A 185 -6.93 -13.99 -6.96
CA ASP A 185 -8.34 -14.13 -7.38
C ASP A 185 -9.29 -14.00 -6.18
N ARG A 186 -8.93 -14.56 -5.02
CA ARG A 186 -9.71 -14.48 -3.79
C ARG A 186 -9.70 -13.08 -3.18
N ALA A 187 -8.54 -12.42 -3.11
CA ALA A 187 -8.43 -11.04 -2.64
C ALA A 187 -9.23 -10.09 -3.53
N PHE A 188 -9.15 -10.28 -4.86
CA PHE A 188 -9.97 -9.58 -5.84
C PHE A 188 -11.45 -9.75 -5.54
N ASN A 189 -11.94 -11.00 -5.48
CA ASN A 189 -13.36 -11.27 -5.26
C ASN A 189 -13.84 -10.83 -3.87
N PHE A 190 -12.96 -10.80 -2.86
CA PHE A 190 -13.29 -10.31 -1.52
C PHE A 190 -13.55 -8.80 -1.52
N GLY A 191 -12.70 -8.01 -2.18
CA GLY A 191 -12.94 -6.58 -2.40
C GLY A 191 -14.12 -6.32 -3.34
N ASP A 192 -14.19 -7.03 -4.46
CA ASP A 192 -15.22 -6.85 -5.49
C ASP A 192 -16.62 -7.22 -4.97
N ASN A 193 -16.74 -8.15 -4.03
CA ASN A 193 -18.01 -8.43 -3.36
C ASN A 193 -18.61 -7.20 -2.67
N GLN A 194 -17.79 -6.35 -2.05
CA GLN A 194 -18.27 -5.12 -1.39
C GLN A 194 -18.81 -4.11 -2.41
N ILE A 195 -18.30 -4.13 -3.65
CA ILE A 195 -18.81 -3.33 -4.76
C ILE A 195 -20.09 -3.96 -5.34
N LEU A 196 -20.09 -5.27 -5.62
CA LEU A 196 -21.23 -5.99 -6.18
C LEU A 196 -22.46 -5.95 -5.27
N GLN A 197 -22.25 -5.96 -3.95
CA GLN A 197 -23.32 -5.92 -2.94
C GLN A 197 -24.17 -4.64 -3.06
N ILE A 198 -23.56 -3.50 -3.42
CA ILE A 198 -24.26 -2.24 -3.70
C ILE A 198 -25.36 -2.47 -4.75
N TYR A 199 -25.04 -3.27 -5.78
CA TYR A 199 -25.93 -3.58 -6.90
C TYR A 199 -26.76 -4.86 -6.71
N GLY A 200 -26.70 -5.49 -5.52
CA GLY A 200 -27.49 -6.68 -5.20
C GLY A 200 -26.92 -8.00 -5.76
N PHE A 201 -25.60 -8.05 -5.99
CA PHE A 201 -24.89 -9.25 -6.43
C PHE A 201 -23.75 -9.63 -5.47
N THR A 202 -23.30 -10.87 -5.57
CA THR A 202 -22.08 -11.35 -4.92
C THR A 202 -21.49 -12.49 -5.74
N HIS A 203 -20.18 -12.70 -5.70
CA HIS A 203 -19.55 -13.90 -6.21
C HIS A 203 -20.13 -15.15 -5.56
N LYS A 204 -20.22 -16.25 -6.32
CA LYS A 204 -20.75 -17.53 -5.80
C LYS A 204 -19.88 -18.07 -4.66
N THR A 205 -18.55 -17.93 -4.80
CA THR A 205 -17.51 -18.18 -3.82
C THR A 205 -16.32 -17.26 -4.13
N LEU A 206 -15.39 -17.04 -3.21
CA LEU A 206 -14.18 -16.23 -3.47
C LEU A 206 -13.27 -16.80 -4.57
N ALA A 207 -13.41 -18.08 -4.92
CA ALA A 207 -12.65 -18.71 -6.00
C ALA A 207 -13.38 -18.70 -7.35
N SER A 208 -14.61 -18.18 -7.42
CA SER A 208 -15.44 -18.23 -8.62
C SER A 208 -15.63 -16.85 -9.23
N ARG A 209 -15.39 -16.75 -10.54
CA ARG A 209 -15.70 -15.54 -11.33
C ARG A 209 -17.21 -15.34 -11.57
N ARG A 210 -18.06 -16.29 -11.18
CA ARG A 210 -19.50 -16.24 -11.41
C ARG A 210 -20.17 -15.54 -10.24
N VAL A 211 -21.09 -14.64 -10.56
CA VAL A 211 -21.93 -13.96 -9.56
C VAL A 211 -23.30 -14.63 -9.39
N LYS A 212 -23.95 -14.34 -8.27
CA LYS A 212 -25.34 -14.67 -7.96
C LYS A 212 -26.04 -13.42 -7.43
N ARG A 213 -27.36 -13.35 -7.62
CA ARG A 213 -28.19 -12.29 -7.04
C ARG A 213 -28.35 -12.51 -5.54
N MET A 214 -28.34 -11.43 -4.78
CA MET A 214 -28.63 -11.41 -3.35
C MET A 214 -30.07 -11.02 -3.03
N ARG A 215 -30.74 -10.36 -3.98
CA ARG A 215 -32.12 -9.89 -3.85
C ARG A 215 -32.87 -9.95 -5.18
N ASN A 216 -34.20 -9.97 -5.10
CA ASN A 216 -35.07 -9.85 -6.28
C ASN A 216 -35.02 -8.42 -6.84
N GLU A 217 -35.39 -8.27 -8.11
CA GLU A 217 -35.58 -6.95 -8.72
C GLU A 217 -36.78 -6.24 -8.09
N THR A 218 -36.71 -4.91 -8.06
CA THR A 218 -37.75 -4.05 -7.52
C THR A 218 -38.01 -2.90 -8.47
N SER A 219 -39.26 -2.46 -8.56
CA SER A 219 -39.63 -1.21 -9.22
C SER A 219 -39.26 0.03 -8.39
N ASN A 220 -38.89 -0.16 -7.12
CA ASN A 220 -38.55 0.92 -6.18
C ASN A 220 -37.06 0.84 -5.74
N PRO A 221 -36.09 1.02 -6.65
CA PRO A 221 -34.68 0.80 -6.36
C PRO A 221 -34.10 1.75 -5.28
N LEU A 222 -34.67 2.94 -5.11
CA LEU A 222 -34.19 3.94 -4.15
C LEU A 222 -34.55 3.63 -2.69
N GLU A 223 -35.51 2.74 -2.45
CA GLU A 223 -35.85 2.28 -1.10
C GLU A 223 -34.82 1.28 -0.56
N VAL A 224 -34.02 0.69 -1.45
CA VAL A 224 -33.00 -0.28 -1.11
C VAL A 224 -31.70 0.46 -0.78
N LYS A 225 -31.35 0.46 0.51
CA LYS A 225 -30.06 0.99 0.97
C LYS A 225 -28.99 -0.09 0.85
N ASP A 226 -27.80 0.31 0.43
CA ASP A 226 -26.62 -0.54 0.51
C ASP A 226 -26.09 -0.57 1.95
N GLU A 227 -25.60 -1.73 2.38
CA GLU A 227 -25.26 -1.98 3.80
C GLU A 227 -24.10 -1.11 4.30
N LEU A 228 -23.14 -0.82 3.42
CA LEU A 228 -21.93 -0.06 3.75
C LEU A 228 -22.05 1.45 3.46
N GLY A 229 -23.16 1.92 2.89
CA GLY A 229 -23.36 3.33 2.54
C GLY A 229 -22.39 3.88 1.47
N LEU A 230 -21.84 3.00 0.64
CA LEU A 230 -20.89 3.29 -0.44
C LEU A 230 -21.55 3.82 -1.71
N LEU A 231 -22.88 3.70 -1.87
CA LEU A 231 -23.58 4.25 -3.04
C LEU A 231 -23.57 5.80 -3.02
N HIS A 232 -23.77 6.39 -1.84
CA HIS A 232 -23.79 7.85 -1.61
C HIS A 232 -22.95 8.25 -0.38
N PRO A 233 -21.63 8.06 -0.43
CA PRO A 233 -20.77 8.23 0.73
C PRO A 233 -20.38 9.69 0.96
N ALA A 234 -20.07 10.04 2.22
CA ALA A 234 -19.67 11.39 2.60
C ALA A 234 -18.40 11.86 1.88
N PHE A 235 -17.46 10.96 1.55
CA PHE A 235 -16.21 11.30 0.84
C PHE A 235 -16.42 11.76 -0.61
N LYS A 236 -17.63 11.60 -1.18
CA LYS A 236 -18.01 12.17 -2.49
C LYS A 236 -18.90 13.40 -2.38
N ALA A 237 -19.28 13.81 -1.17
CA ALA A 237 -20.16 14.96 -0.99
C ALA A 237 -19.47 16.24 -1.49
N VAL A 238 -20.07 16.91 -2.47
CA VAL A 238 -19.62 18.22 -2.91
C VAL A 238 -19.96 19.21 -1.80
N LYS A 239 -18.94 19.81 -1.17
CA LYS A 239 -19.15 20.96 -0.28
C LYS A 239 -19.64 22.12 -1.15
N VAL A 240 -20.95 22.35 -1.16
CA VAL A 240 -21.51 23.59 -1.68
C VAL A 240 -21.04 24.70 -0.74
N SER A 241 -20.09 25.51 -1.19
CA SER A 241 -19.73 26.75 -0.50
C SER A 241 -21.00 27.58 -0.37
N SER A 242 -21.49 27.76 0.87
CA SER A 242 -22.46 28.82 1.14
C SER A 242 -21.78 30.12 0.77
N SER A 243 -22.33 30.78 -0.26
CA SER A 243 -21.93 32.13 -0.67
C SER A 243 -22.30 33.14 0.40
#